data_AF-A0A1E5D2U3-F1
#
_entry.id   AF-A0A1E5D2U3-F1
#
_cell.length_a   1.000
_cell.length_b   1.000
_cell.length_c   1.000
_cell.angle_alpha   90.00
_cell.angle_beta   90.00
_cell.angle_gamma   90.00
#
_symmetry.space_group_name_H-M   'P 1'
#
loop_
_entity.id
_entity.type
_entity.pdbx_description
1 polymer ?
#
loop_
_entity_poly.entity_id
_entity_poly.type
_entity_poly.pdbx_seq_one_letter_code
_entity_poly.pdbx_strand_id
1 'polypeptide(L)'
;MKQIITSLHETTLSRIRNPIIGTFIFSWLLLNIKGVSYFLLSSRAQKLDIIHNWTPALDSDFGVPALITVCYLVLLPLLQLAYQYFDDVMLQPVKHDFKHQSLINYYKSLKAVNEKKADSDEERIAKMKDEKILDWIDEKKRISSIVLSNREEHSKRISELDQIESKVLPTLELHTRKDNKLNEYIKRLKLVQNTLNNAPTPPPKALLERIDFIKYVIADLEAIATNSDDTATNLIQAYQGNFVFLIDEPEMHIHSANAELLEKLIADNPAT
;
A
#
# COMPACT_ATOMS: atom_id res chain seq x y z
N MET A 1 11.72 84.47 -26.98
CA MET A 1 12.19 83.32 -27.79
C MET A 1 12.47 82.07 -26.98
N LYS A 2 13.23 82.14 -25.87
CA LYS A 2 13.51 80.95 -25.02
C LYS A 2 12.23 80.24 -24.53
N GLN A 3 11.23 80.96 -24.04
CA GLN A 3 9.94 80.39 -23.59
C GLN A 3 9.17 79.61 -24.67
N ILE A 4 9.25 80.02 -25.94
CA ILE A 4 8.56 79.35 -27.06
C ILE A 4 9.27 78.03 -27.40
N ILE A 5 10.61 78.03 -27.36
CA ILE A 5 11.42 76.83 -27.57
C ILE A 5 11.20 75.84 -26.41
N THR A 6 11.15 76.34 -25.17
CA THR A 6 10.90 75.50 -23.99
C THR A 6 9.50 74.88 -24.02
N SER A 7 8.45 75.64 -24.38
CA SER A 7 7.09 75.11 -24.46
C SER A 7 6.89 74.11 -25.61
N LEU A 8 7.54 74.32 -26.76
CA LEU A 8 7.57 73.33 -27.85
C LEU A 8 8.32 72.06 -27.45
N HIS A 9 9.46 72.21 -26.77
CA HIS A 9 10.24 71.07 -26.28
C HIS A 9 9.44 70.23 -25.28
N GLU A 10 8.82 70.85 -24.27
CA GLU A 10 8.00 70.16 -23.27
C GLU A 10 6.78 69.48 -23.89
N THR A 11 6.10 70.13 -24.83
CA THR A 11 4.96 69.55 -25.53
C THR A 11 5.36 68.36 -26.41
N THR A 12 6.49 68.45 -27.10
CA THR A 12 7.01 67.39 -27.96
C THR A 12 7.44 66.19 -27.12
N LEU A 13 8.14 66.42 -26.01
CA LEU A 13 8.60 65.38 -25.09
C LEU A 13 7.41 64.66 -24.43
N SER A 14 6.37 65.41 -24.04
CA SER A 14 5.13 64.84 -23.51
C SER A 14 4.40 63.95 -24.52
N ARG A 15 4.41 64.32 -25.81
CA ARG A 15 3.81 63.52 -26.89
C ARG A 15 4.63 62.28 -27.24
N ILE A 16 5.96 62.39 -27.29
CA ILE A 16 6.86 61.23 -27.51
C ILE A 16 6.74 60.22 -26.37
N ARG A 17 6.48 60.67 -25.14
CA ARG A 17 6.22 59.80 -23.99
C ARG A 17 4.94 58.97 -24.14
N ASN A 18 3.99 59.38 -24.98
CA ASN A 18 2.84 58.55 -25.31
C ASN A 18 3.32 57.37 -26.18
N PRO A 19 3.17 56.10 -25.74
CA PRO A 19 3.64 54.94 -26.47
C PRO A 19 3.12 54.88 -27.92
N ILE A 20 1.90 55.32 -28.17
CA ILE A 20 1.31 55.30 -29.52
C ILE A 20 2.04 56.26 -30.45
N ILE A 21 2.24 57.50 -30.00
CA ILE A 21 2.89 58.55 -30.79
C ILE A 21 4.39 58.27 -30.91
N GLY A 22 5.03 57.83 -29.83
CA GLY A 22 6.43 57.46 -29.81
C GLY A 22 6.74 56.29 -30.74
N THR A 23 5.96 55.20 -30.68
CA THR A 23 6.12 54.05 -31.57
C THR A 23 5.82 54.42 -33.03
N PHE A 24 4.85 55.29 -33.28
CA PHE A 24 4.58 55.79 -34.63
C PHE A 24 5.74 56.58 -35.22
N ILE A 25 6.26 57.56 -34.49
CA ILE A 25 7.43 58.36 -34.91
C ILE A 25 8.64 57.43 -35.12
N PHE A 26 8.85 56.47 -34.22
CA PHE A 26 9.93 55.50 -34.36
C PHE A 26 9.77 54.62 -35.61
N SER A 27 8.56 54.09 -35.85
CA SER A 27 8.26 53.29 -37.03
C SER A 27 8.45 54.08 -38.32
N TRP A 28 7.98 55.32 -38.36
CA TRP A 28 8.17 56.23 -39.50
C TRP A 28 9.65 56.51 -39.75
N LEU A 29 10.42 56.83 -38.71
CA LEU A 29 11.87 57.04 -38.80
C LEU A 29 12.60 55.79 -39.28
N LEU A 30 12.19 54.61 -38.84
CA LEU A 30 12.82 53.34 -39.19
C LEU A 30 12.60 53.00 -40.67
N LEU A 31 11.38 53.22 -41.18
CA LEU A 31 11.05 53.01 -42.58
C LEU A 31 11.69 54.06 -43.51
N ASN A 32 11.74 55.32 -43.05
CA ASN A 32 12.33 56.42 -43.79
C ASN A 32 13.80 56.69 -43.43
N ILE A 33 14.48 55.73 -42.80
CA ILE A 33 15.84 55.93 -42.26
C ILE A 33 16.82 56.38 -43.34
N LYS A 34 16.70 55.87 -44.56
CA LYS A 34 17.57 56.28 -45.69
C LYS A 34 17.41 57.77 -46.00
N GLY A 35 16.18 58.25 -46.09
CA GLY A 35 15.88 59.66 -46.36
C GLY A 35 16.29 60.57 -45.20
N VAL A 36 15.99 60.15 -43.96
CA VAL A 36 16.33 60.90 -42.75
C VAL A 36 17.85 60.95 -42.55
N SER A 37 18.57 59.84 -42.71
CA SER A 37 20.03 59.82 -42.61
C SER A 37 20.68 60.66 -43.71
N TYR A 38 20.21 60.54 -44.96
CA TYR A 38 20.71 61.39 -46.06
C TYR A 38 20.47 62.87 -45.78
N PHE A 39 19.28 63.23 -45.28
CA PHE A 39 18.97 64.60 -44.88
C PHE A 39 19.86 65.10 -43.72
N LEU A 40 20.13 64.27 -42.72
CA LEU A 40 21.00 64.65 -41.59
C LEU A 40 22.44 64.90 -42.04
N LEU A 41 22.98 64.04 -42.90
CA LEU A 41 24.37 64.05 -43.39
C LEU A 41 24.63 65.03 -44.55
N SER A 42 23.59 65.52 -45.23
CA SER A 42 23.72 66.42 -46.37
C SER A 42 24.15 67.85 -45.99
N SER A 43 24.69 68.59 -46.97
CA SER A 43 25.07 70.00 -46.82
C SER A 43 23.85 70.93 -46.79
N ARG A 44 23.99 72.17 -46.29
CA ARG A 44 22.85 73.11 -46.15
C ARG A 44 22.09 73.37 -47.46
N ALA A 45 22.80 73.46 -48.59
CA ALA A 45 22.17 73.64 -49.89
C ALA A 45 21.33 72.41 -50.29
N GLN A 46 21.88 71.21 -50.12
CA GLN A 46 21.18 69.96 -50.39
C GLN A 46 19.97 69.74 -49.48
N LYS A 47 20.01 70.19 -48.22
CA LYS A 47 18.84 70.11 -47.33
C LYS A 47 17.65 70.93 -47.85
N LEU A 48 17.91 72.11 -48.41
CA LEU A 48 16.85 72.95 -48.99
C LEU A 48 16.25 72.28 -50.23
N ASP A 49 17.08 71.68 -51.09
CA ASP A 49 16.61 70.95 -52.27
C ASP A 49 15.78 69.72 -51.90
N ILE A 50 16.17 68.98 -50.86
CA ILE A 50 15.41 67.81 -50.36
C ILE A 50 14.04 68.25 -49.85
N ILE A 51 13.96 69.34 -49.08
CA ILE A 51 12.69 69.86 -48.55
C ILE A 51 11.78 70.34 -49.69
N HIS A 52 12.35 71.00 -50.71
CA HIS A 52 11.57 71.54 -51.82
C HIS A 52 10.99 70.44 -52.73
N ASN A 53 11.71 69.34 -52.90
CA ASN A 53 11.30 68.21 -53.73
C ASN A 53 10.59 67.09 -52.95
N TRP A 54 10.31 67.28 -51.66
CA TRP A 54 9.65 66.27 -50.86
C TRP A 54 8.15 66.22 -51.16
N THR A 55 7.72 65.13 -51.78
CA THR A 55 6.30 64.84 -52.03
C THR A 55 5.83 63.77 -51.04
N PRO A 56 5.02 64.13 -50.02
CA PRO A 56 4.53 63.14 -49.07
C PRO A 56 3.56 62.18 -49.75
N ALA A 57 3.78 60.89 -49.59
CA ALA A 57 2.90 59.84 -50.07
C ALA A 57 2.17 59.22 -48.87
N LEU A 58 0.83 59.27 -48.89
CA LEU A 58 -0.02 58.84 -47.77
C LEU A 58 0.24 57.37 -47.38
N ASP A 59 0.48 56.50 -48.36
CA ASP A 59 0.66 55.08 -48.10
C ASP A 59 2.00 54.78 -47.43
N SER A 60 3.11 55.32 -47.95
CA SER A 60 4.45 55.05 -47.43
C SER A 60 4.79 55.86 -46.18
N ASP A 61 4.32 57.11 -46.11
CA ASP A 61 4.66 58.02 -45.02
C ASP A 61 3.68 57.97 -43.85
N PHE A 62 2.48 57.42 -44.04
CA PHE A 62 1.50 57.33 -42.96
C PHE A 62 0.91 55.93 -42.81
N GLY A 63 0.43 55.32 -43.89
CA GLY A 63 -0.26 54.02 -43.86
C GLY A 63 0.59 52.89 -43.29
N VAL A 64 1.77 52.64 -43.88
CA VAL A 64 2.67 51.57 -43.44
C VAL A 64 3.21 51.79 -42.02
N PRO A 65 3.71 52.98 -41.64
CA PRO A 65 4.11 53.26 -40.25
C PRO A 65 2.98 53.11 -39.23
N ALA A 66 1.76 53.53 -39.57
CA ALA A 66 0.59 53.37 -38.71
C ALA A 66 0.24 51.89 -38.49
N LEU A 67 0.27 51.09 -39.56
CA LEU A 67 0.04 49.64 -39.47
C LEU A 67 1.08 48.96 -38.59
N ILE A 68 2.37 49.25 -38.79
CA ILE A 68 3.45 48.68 -37.96
C ILE A 68 3.29 49.10 -36.51
N THR A 69 2.86 50.33 -36.23
CA THR A 69 2.61 50.81 -34.87
C THR A 69 1.51 50.02 -34.19
N VAL A 70 0.38 49.79 -34.88
CA VAL A 70 -0.72 48.97 -34.36
C VAL A 70 -0.26 47.54 -34.15
N CYS A 71 0.43 46.94 -35.13
CA CYS A 71 0.99 45.60 -35.00
C CYS A 71 1.94 45.50 -33.81
N TYR A 72 2.85 46.46 -33.62
CA TYR A 72 3.79 46.47 -32.51
C TYR A 72 3.07 46.56 -31.15
N LEU A 73 2.09 47.47 -31.03
CA LEU A 73 1.32 47.64 -29.80
C LEU A 73 0.48 46.41 -29.44
N VAL A 74 0.10 45.59 -30.41
CA VAL A 74 -0.64 44.33 -30.19
C VAL A 74 0.33 43.15 -29.97
N LEU A 75 1.41 43.07 -30.74
CA LEU A 75 2.38 41.98 -30.66
C LEU A 75 3.17 42.01 -29.36
N LEU A 76 3.53 43.19 -28.85
CA LEU A 76 4.29 43.32 -27.61
C LEU A 76 3.56 42.69 -26.39
N PRO A 77 2.30 43.02 -26.08
CA PRO A 77 1.57 42.37 -24.99
C PRO A 77 1.29 40.89 -25.26
N LEU A 78 1.08 40.47 -26.52
CA LEU A 78 0.95 39.05 -26.85
C LEU A 78 2.25 38.29 -26.58
N LEU A 79 3.40 38.86 -26.92
CA LEU A 79 4.72 38.27 -26.67
C LEU A 79 5.03 38.23 -25.18
N GLN A 80 4.61 39.25 -24.43
CA GLN A 80 4.72 39.26 -22.97
C GLN A 80 3.84 38.17 -22.32
N LEU A 81 2.63 37.96 -22.83
CA LEU A 81 1.74 36.90 -22.38
C LEU A 81 2.29 35.52 -22.73
N ALA A 82 2.86 35.36 -23.92
CA ALA A 82 3.55 34.13 -24.32
C ALA A 82 4.77 33.84 -23.43
N TYR A 83 5.56 34.86 -23.09
CA TYR A 83 6.68 34.74 -22.16
C TYR A 83 6.22 34.33 -20.76
N GLN A 84 5.17 34.96 -20.23
CA GLN A 84 4.59 34.59 -18.92
C GLN A 84 4.08 33.15 -18.92
N TYR A 85 3.34 32.76 -19.96
CA TYR A 85 2.87 31.39 -20.11
C TYR A 85 4.03 30.39 -20.15
N PHE A 86 5.14 30.73 -20.82
CA PHE A 86 6.32 29.88 -20.87
C PHE A 86 7.03 29.76 -19.51
N ASP A 87 7.22 30.87 -18.77
CA ASP A 87 7.82 30.84 -17.42
C ASP A 87 6.93 30.07 -16.42
N ASP A 88 5.61 30.26 -16.49
CA ASP A 88 4.65 29.61 -15.60
C ASP A 88 4.46 28.12 -15.89
N VAL A 89 4.48 27.70 -17.16
CA VAL A 89 4.29 26.27 -17.48
C VAL A 89 5.60 25.49 -17.39
N MET A 90 6.72 26.07 -17.82
CA MET A 90 7.97 25.34 -17.95
C MET A 90 8.90 25.49 -16.74
N LEU A 91 8.94 26.67 -16.11
CA LEU A 91 9.97 26.99 -15.10
C LEU A 91 9.42 27.02 -13.66
N GLN A 92 8.15 27.41 -13.45
CA GLN A 92 7.54 27.39 -12.12
C GLN A 92 7.53 26.02 -11.42
N PRO A 93 7.16 24.88 -12.05
CA PRO A 93 7.13 23.60 -11.32
C PRO A 93 8.51 23.22 -10.77
N VAL A 94 9.56 23.43 -11.56
CA VAL A 94 10.95 23.17 -11.15
C VAL A 94 11.41 24.13 -10.05
N LYS A 95 11.08 25.42 -10.15
CA LYS A 95 11.42 26.43 -9.14
C LYS A 95 10.67 26.20 -7.82
N HIS A 96 9.41 25.78 -7.89
CA HIS A 96 8.57 25.54 -6.72
C HIS A 96 9.10 24.35 -5.91
N ASP A 97 9.45 23.25 -6.55
CA ASP A 97 9.98 22.05 -5.89
C ASP A 97 11.32 22.33 -5.20
N PHE A 98 12.22 23.08 -5.86
CA PHE A 98 13.51 23.45 -5.28
C PHE A 98 13.36 24.36 -4.07
N LYS A 99 12.50 25.40 -4.16
CA LYS A 99 12.23 26.30 -3.03
C LYS A 99 11.59 25.55 -1.87
N HIS A 100 10.62 24.67 -2.14
CA HIS A 100 9.95 23.90 -1.10
C HIS A 100 10.92 22.95 -0.38
N GLN A 101 11.80 22.27 -1.12
CA GLN A 101 12.85 21.44 -0.52
C GLN A 101 13.84 22.25 0.33
N SER A 102 14.29 23.42 -0.15
CA SER A 102 15.19 24.29 0.63
C SER A 102 14.55 24.76 1.94
N LEU A 103 13.25 25.08 1.90
CA LEU A 103 12.50 25.55 3.06
C LEU A 103 12.28 24.42 4.08
N ILE A 104 11.93 23.22 3.61
CA ILE A 104 11.84 22.02 4.44
C ILE A 104 13.18 21.74 5.13
N ASN A 105 14.28 21.81 4.39
CA ASN A 105 15.61 21.55 4.94
C ASN A 105 16.02 22.60 6.00
N TYR A 106 15.66 23.88 5.78
CA TYR A 106 15.87 24.95 6.75
C TYR A 106 15.07 24.74 8.04
N TYR A 107 13.79 24.37 7.96
CA TYR A 107 13.00 24.10 9.17
C TYR A 107 13.44 22.83 9.89
N LYS A 108 13.90 21.80 9.17
CA LYS A 108 14.51 20.61 9.78
C LYS A 108 15.77 20.95 10.54
N SER A 109 16.66 21.76 9.98
CA SER A 109 17.88 22.16 10.68
C SER A 109 17.59 23.06 11.89
N LEU A 110 16.66 24.00 11.78
CA LEU A 110 16.18 24.79 12.92
C LEU A 110 15.60 23.93 14.04
N LYS A 111 14.77 22.94 13.69
CA LYS A 111 14.23 21.99 14.67
C LYS A 111 15.34 21.24 15.38
N ALA A 112 16.31 20.69 14.64
CA ALA A 112 17.43 19.96 15.21
C ALA A 112 18.30 20.85 16.12
N VAL A 113 18.52 22.12 15.76
CA VAL A 113 19.23 23.09 16.60
C VAL A 113 18.42 23.43 17.86
N ASN A 114 17.11 23.66 17.73
CA ASN A 114 16.24 23.93 18.87
C ASN A 114 16.12 22.73 19.81
N GLU A 115 16.06 21.51 19.28
CA GLU A 115 16.05 20.27 20.05
C GLU A 115 17.36 20.13 20.84
N LYS A 116 18.50 20.30 20.17
CA LYS A 116 19.82 20.32 20.85
C LYS A 116 19.93 21.43 21.89
N LYS A 117 19.38 22.60 21.61
CA LYS A 117 19.39 23.73 22.55
C LYS A 117 18.50 23.44 23.76
N ALA A 118 17.31 22.92 23.54
CA ALA A 118 16.40 22.50 24.59
C ALA A 118 17.00 21.34 25.42
N ASP A 119 17.75 20.45 24.79
CA ASP A 119 18.47 19.34 25.45
C ASP A 119 19.76 19.80 26.15
N SER A 120 20.26 21.00 25.85
CA SER A 120 21.37 21.63 26.57
C SER A 120 20.92 22.55 27.70
N ASP A 121 19.64 22.95 27.73
CA ASP A 121 19.09 23.80 28.79
C ASP A 121 18.94 22.99 30.08
N GLU A 122 19.91 23.16 30.98
CA GLU A 122 20.04 22.44 32.25
C GLU A 122 18.80 22.58 33.14
N GLU A 123 18.15 23.74 33.15
CA GLU A 123 16.92 24.01 33.92
C GLU A 123 15.73 23.17 33.43
N ARG A 124 15.58 23.00 32.11
CA ARG A 124 14.54 22.15 31.54
C ARG A 124 14.82 20.68 31.81
N ILE A 125 16.08 20.26 31.74
CA ILE A 125 16.50 18.89 32.04
C ILE A 125 16.23 18.57 33.52
N ALA A 126 16.55 19.49 34.43
CA ALA A 126 16.27 19.34 35.85
C ALA A 126 14.76 19.17 36.10
N LYS A 127 13.93 20.05 35.53
CA LYS A 127 12.47 19.97 35.66
C LYS A 127 11.89 18.67 35.07
N MET A 128 12.33 18.25 33.88
CA MET A 128 11.91 16.99 33.27
C MET A 128 12.36 15.77 34.09
N LYS A 129 13.52 15.83 34.75
CA LYS A 129 13.98 14.78 35.64
C LYS A 129 13.12 14.70 36.89
N ASP A 130 12.78 15.83 37.51
CA ASP A 130 11.91 15.87 38.68
C ASP A 130 10.50 15.36 38.37
N GLU A 131 9.90 15.81 37.26
CA GLU A 131 8.59 15.31 36.78
C GLU A 131 8.64 13.80 36.49
N LYS A 132 9.69 13.33 35.79
CA LYS A 132 9.86 11.89 35.53
C LYS A 132 10.09 11.08 36.80
N ILE A 133 10.76 11.62 37.82
CA ILE A 133 10.98 10.90 39.09
C ILE A 133 9.65 10.71 39.82
N LEU A 134 8.77 11.70 39.79
CA LEU A 134 7.42 11.60 40.36
C LEU A 134 6.57 10.55 39.62
N ASP A 135 6.52 10.62 38.29
CA ASP A 135 5.76 9.66 37.47
C ASP A 135 6.35 8.25 37.49
N TRP A 136 7.66 8.11 37.69
CA TRP A 136 8.35 6.82 37.69
C TRP A 136 7.86 5.89 38.79
N ILE A 137 7.51 6.44 39.96
CA ILE A 137 6.98 5.64 41.08
C ILE A 137 5.63 5.03 40.70
N ASP A 138 4.73 5.84 40.15
CA ASP A 138 3.40 5.40 39.72
C ASP A 138 3.47 4.44 38.54
N GLU A 139 4.35 4.71 37.57
CA GLU A 139 4.58 3.82 36.44
C GLU A 139 5.17 2.48 36.90
N LYS A 140 6.10 2.50 37.85
CA LYS A 140 6.67 1.27 38.41
C LYS A 140 5.62 0.46 39.16
N LYS A 141 4.72 1.11 39.89
CA LYS A 141 3.58 0.48 40.56
C LYS A 141 2.63 -0.15 39.54
N ARG A 142 2.31 0.55 38.45
CA ARG A 142 1.46 0.05 37.35
C ARG A 142 2.09 -1.15 36.62
N ILE A 143 3.37 -1.06 36.29
CA ILE A 143 4.10 -2.17 35.66
C ILE A 143 4.14 -3.37 36.62
N SER A 144 4.39 -3.14 37.91
CA SER A 144 4.40 -4.21 38.92
C SER A 144 3.05 -4.92 39.01
N SER A 145 1.93 -4.18 38.99
CA SER A 145 0.60 -4.80 39.01
C SER A 145 0.31 -5.60 37.74
N ILE A 146 0.72 -5.12 36.56
CA ILE A 146 0.59 -5.85 35.29
C ILE A 146 1.42 -7.15 35.31
N VAL A 147 2.66 -7.09 35.82
CA VAL A 147 3.51 -8.28 35.94
C VAL A 147 2.90 -9.29 36.91
N LEU A 148 2.31 -8.84 38.01
CA LEU A 148 1.66 -9.70 38.98
C LEU A 148 0.41 -10.38 38.41
N SER A 149 -0.45 -9.63 37.70
CA SER A 149 -1.65 -10.19 37.06
C SER A 149 -1.29 -11.18 35.96
N ASN A 150 -0.28 -10.88 35.14
CA ASN A 150 0.19 -11.82 34.11
C ASN A 150 0.76 -13.09 34.73
N ARG A 151 1.50 -12.97 35.83
CA ARG A 151 2.03 -14.14 36.55
C ARG A 151 0.92 -15.01 37.13
N GLU A 152 -0.13 -14.39 37.66
CA GLU A 152 -1.31 -15.10 38.15
C GLU A 152 -2.04 -15.83 37.01
N GLU A 153 -2.25 -15.16 35.88
CA GLU A 153 -2.88 -15.77 34.71
C GLU A 153 -2.06 -16.94 34.15
N HIS A 154 -0.74 -16.78 34.02
CA HIS A 154 0.13 -17.86 33.61
C HIS A 154 0.10 -19.03 34.61
N SER A 155 0.07 -18.76 35.90
CA SER A 155 -0.06 -19.82 36.91
C SER A 155 -1.39 -20.58 36.79
N LYS A 156 -2.48 -19.90 36.48
CA LYS A 156 -3.79 -20.55 36.24
C LYS A 156 -3.74 -21.44 35.00
N ARG A 157 -3.22 -20.92 33.88
CA ARG A 157 -3.07 -21.70 32.64
C ARG A 157 -2.16 -22.93 32.82
N ILE A 158 -1.08 -22.81 33.59
CA ILE A 158 -0.20 -23.96 33.90
C ILE A 158 -0.96 -25.02 34.72
N SER A 159 -1.72 -24.60 35.74
CA SER A 159 -2.55 -25.53 36.53
C SER A 159 -3.62 -26.23 35.67
N GLU A 160 -4.24 -25.50 34.74
CA GLU A 160 -5.19 -26.08 33.77
C GLU A 160 -4.50 -27.10 32.84
N LEU A 161 -3.29 -26.80 32.36
CA LEU A 161 -2.50 -27.72 31.55
C LEU A 161 -2.13 -28.98 32.34
N ASP A 162 -1.69 -28.87 33.59
CA ASP A 162 -1.39 -30.02 34.45
C ASP A 162 -2.64 -30.90 34.65
N GLN A 163 -3.81 -30.28 34.84
CA GLN A 163 -5.08 -31.00 34.93
C GLN A 163 -5.45 -31.71 33.63
N ILE A 164 -5.25 -31.07 32.47
CA ILE A 164 -5.48 -31.70 31.17
C ILE A 164 -4.50 -32.86 30.96
N GLU A 165 -3.22 -32.66 31.24
CA GLU A 165 -2.17 -33.67 31.13
C GLU A 165 -2.50 -34.89 31.99
N SER A 166 -2.92 -34.69 33.24
CA SER A 166 -3.35 -35.77 34.13
C SER A 166 -4.54 -36.59 33.62
N LYS A 167 -5.40 -36.01 32.77
CA LYS A 167 -6.55 -36.71 32.15
C LYS A 167 -6.19 -37.37 30.82
N VAL A 168 -5.32 -36.74 30.03
CA VAL A 168 -4.96 -37.21 28.68
C VAL A 168 -3.93 -38.33 28.75
N LEU A 169 -2.91 -38.24 29.61
CA LEU A 169 -1.88 -39.28 29.76
C LEU A 169 -2.46 -40.68 30.02
N PRO A 170 -3.35 -40.91 31.00
CA PRO A 170 -3.90 -42.25 31.22
C PRO A 170 -4.74 -42.74 30.04
N THR A 171 -5.43 -41.83 29.35
CA THR A 171 -6.21 -42.15 28.15
C THR A 171 -5.28 -42.59 27.01
N LEU A 172 -4.19 -41.86 26.78
CA LEU A 172 -3.19 -42.18 25.76
C LEU A 172 -2.46 -43.50 26.07
N GLU A 173 -2.10 -43.74 27.33
CA GLU A 173 -1.53 -45.02 27.76
C GLU A 173 -2.50 -46.18 27.54
N LEU A 174 -3.79 -45.97 27.81
CA LEU A 174 -4.83 -46.97 27.59
C LEU A 174 -5.01 -47.27 26.09
N HIS A 175 -5.01 -46.25 25.23
CA HIS A 175 -5.01 -46.42 23.77
C HIS A 175 -3.77 -47.19 23.30
N THR A 176 -2.57 -46.79 23.74
CA THR A 176 -1.31 -47.48 23.41
C THR A 176 -1.34 -48.96 23.82
N ARG A 177 -1.89 -49.28 25.00
CA ARG A 177 -2.06 -50.67 25.45
C ARG A 177 -3.05 -51.44 24.58
N LYS A 178 -4.15 -50.82 24.14
CA LYS A 178 -5.11 -51.44 23.22
C LYS A 178 -4.48 -51.73 21.87
N ASP A 179 -3.76 -50.78 21.30
CA ASP A 179 -3.09 -50.92 19.99
C ASP A 179 -2.04 -52.03 20.03
N ASN A 180 -1.25 -52.11 21.11
CA ASN A 180 -0.29 -53.19 21.31
C ASN A 180 -0.96 -54.57 21.36
N LYS A 181 -2.09 -54.71 22.07
CA LYS A 181 -2.85 -55.95 22.12
C LYS A 181 -3.45 -56.33 20.77
N LEU A 182 -3.96 -55.34 20.02
CA LEU A 182 -4.49 -55.53 18.67
C LEU A 182 -3.39 -56.03 17.73
N ASN A 183 -2.22 -55.40 17.73
CA ASN A 183 -1.07 -55.81 16.94
C ASN A 183 -0.57 -57.22 17.31
N GLU A 184 -0.57 -57.57 18.59
CA GLU A 184 -0.25 -58.94 19.03
C GLU A 184 -1.27 -59.96 18.50
N TYR A 185 -2.55 -59.61 18.52
CA TYR A 185 -3.62 -60.47 18.01
C TYR A 185 -3.50 -60.67 16.49
N ILE A 186 -3.26 -59.60 15.72
CA ILE A 186 -3.00 -59.67 14.27
C ILE A 186 -1.81 -60.60 13.98
N LYS A 187 -0.71 -60.48 14.76
CA LYS A 187 0.46 -61.35 14.61
C LYS A 187 0.13 -62.82 14.86
N ARG A 188 -0.68 -63.12 15.89
CA ARG A 188 -1.13 -64.49 16.19
C ARG A 188 -2.03 -65.03 15.06
N LEU A 189 -2.94 -64.23 14.53
CA LEU A 189 -3.79 -64.61 13.40
C LEU A 189 -2.98 -64.92 12.13
N LYS A 190 -1.98 -64.10 11.81
CA LYS A 190 -1.05 -64.37 10.69
C LYS A 190 -0.30 -65.69 10.86
N LEU A 191 0.11 -66.02 12.09
CA LEU A 191 0.76 -67.30 12.37
C LEU A 191 -0.20 -68.47 12.10
N VAL A 192 -1.46 -68.37 12.55
CA VAL A 192 -2.50 -69.39 12.28
C VAL A 192 -2.78 -69.50 10.77
N GLN A 193 -2.87 -68.39 10.06
CA GLN A 193 -3.03 -68.39 8.60
C GLN A 193 -1.88 -69.13 7.91
N ASN A 194 -0.63 -68.86 8.32
CA ASN A 194 0.55 -69.51 7.77
C ASN A 194 0.60 -71.00 8.08
N THR A 195 0.22 -71.43 9.28
CA THR A 195 0.18 -72.87 9.61
C THR A 195 -0.90 -73.60 8.83
N LEU A 196 -2.06 -72.98 8.59
CA LEU A 196 -3.13 -73.54 7.77
C LEU A 196 -2.76 -73.62 6.28
N ASN A 197 -2.03 -72.63 5.75
CA ASN A 197 -1.53 -72.63 4.37
C ASN A 197 -0.50 -73.74 4.10
N ASN A 198 0.21 -74.21 5.13
CA ASN A 198 1.23 -75.26 5.02
C ASN A 198 0.69 -76.69 5.23
N ALA A 199 -0.63 -76.88 5.32
CA ALA A 199 -1.25 -78.19 5.47
C ALA A 199 -1.13 -79.05 4.19
N PRO A 200 -1.04 -80.39 4.30
CA PRO A 200 -0.84 -81.28 3.16
C PRO A 200 -1.96 -81.19 2.11
N THR A 201 -1.56 -81.15 0.84
CA THR A 201 -2.44 -81.03 -0.34
C THR A 201 -3.10 -82.36 -0.73
N PRO A 202 -4.33 -82.33 -1.29
CA PRO A 202 -5.21 -81.18 -1.45
C PRO A 202 -5.98 -80.86 -0.15
N PRO A 203 -6.05 -79.58 0.28
CA PRO A 203 -6.82 -79.19 1.44
C PRO A 203 -8.33 -79.38 1.17
N PRO A 204 -9.11 -79.82 2.18
CA PRO A 204 -10.56 -79.86 2.08
C PRO A 204 -11.13 -78.47 1.74
N LYS A 205 -12.18 -78.39 0.91
CA LYS A 205 -12.83 -77.12 0.53
C LYS A 205 -13.19 -76.23 1.74
N ALA A 206 -13.65 -76.85 2.83
CA ALA A 206 -13.96 -76.15 4.09
C ALA A 206 -12.73 -75.51 4.78
N LEU A 207 -11.52 -75.99 4.49
CA LEU A 207 -10.27 -75.40 4.99
C LEU A 207 -9.92 -74.12 4.21
N LEU A 208 -10.16 -74.10 2.90
CA LEU A 208 -9.94 -72.93 2.03
C LEU A 208 -10.85 -71.77 2.44
N GLU A 209 -12.14 -72.04 2.67
CA GLU A 209 -13.10 -71.02 3.14
C GLU A 209 -12.68 -70.40 4.48
N ARG A 210 -12.07 -71.19 5.38
CA ARG A 210 -11.55 -70.70 6.67
C ARG A 210 -10.28 -69.87 6.52
N ILE A 211 -9.41 -70.22 5.58
CA ILE A 211 -8.19 -69.45 5.28
C ILE A 211 -8.55 -68.08 4.69
N ASP A 212 -9.52 -68.04 3.77
CA ASP A 212 -10.03 -66.80 3.19
C ASP A 212 -10.71 -65.93 4.25
N PHE A 213 -11.53 -66.53 5.12
CA PHE A 213 -12.10 -65.82 6.26
C PHE A 213 -11.04 -65.16 7.15
N ILE A 214 -10.01 -65.92 7.55
CA ILE A 214 -8.92 -65.40 8.38
C ILE A 214 -8.18 -64.26 7.67
N LYS A 215 -8.00 -64.35 6.34
CA LYS A 215 -7.38 -63.30 5.54
C LYS A 215 -8.17 -61.99 5.59
N TYR A 216 -9.49 -62.05 5.44
CA TYR A 216 -10.35 -60.87 5.51
C TYR A 216 -10.37 -60.26 6.92
N VAL A 217 -10.41 -61.09 7.96
CA VAL A 217 -10.30 -60.63 9.36
C VAL A 217 -8.98 -59.90 9.62
N ILE A 218 -7.86 -60.43 9.12
CA ILE A 218 -6.55 -59.78 9.28
C ILE A 218 -6.52 -58.41 8.58
N ALA A 219 -7.04 -58.33 7.34
CA ALA A 219 -7.05 -57.10 6.56
C ALA A 219 -7.87 -55.99 7.24
N ASP A 220 -9.04 -56.32 7.79
CA ASP A 220 -9.88 -55.34 8.49
C ASP A 220 -9.24 -54.90 9.82
N LEU A 221 -8.63 -55.83 10.57
CA LEU A 221 -7.94 -55.46 11.82
C LEU A 221 -6.69 -54.58 11.57
N GLU A 222 -5.99 -54.76 10.46
CA GLU A 222 -4.88 -53.89 10.04
C GLU A 222 -5.35 -52.50 9.60
N ALA A 223 -6.48 -52.42 8.89
CA ALA A 223 -7.14 -51.17 8.56
C ALA A 223 -7.55 -50.37 9.81
N ILE A 224 -8.16 -51.06 10.79
CA ILE A 224 -8.52 -50.47 12.09
C ILE A 224 -7.27 -50.01 12.86
N ALA A 225 -6.20 -50.82 12.89
CA ALA A 225 -4.96 -50.46 13.56
C ALA A 225 -4.23 -49.24 12.94
N THR A 226 -4.52 -48.91 11.68
CA THR A 226 -3.95 -47.77 10.96
C THR A 226 -4.88 -46.54 10.91
N ASN A 227 -5.99 -46.55 11.66
CA ASN A 227 -7.04 -45.51 11.66
C ASN A 227 -7.61 -45.24 10.26
N SER A 228 -7.71 -46.26 9.41
CA SER A 228 -8.35 -46.19 8.10
C SER A 228 -9.70 -46.91 8.14
N ASP A 229 -10.64 -46.38 8.92
CA ASP A 229 -11.96 -47.00 9.16
C ASP A 229 -12.74 -47.28 7.87
N ASP A 230 -12.60 -46.42 6.85
CA ASP A 230 -13.24 -46.59 5.54
C ASP A 230 -12.81 -47.89 4.80
N THR A 231 -11.70 -48.50 5.18
CA THR A 231 -11.14 -49.70 4.51
C THR A 231 -11.39 -51.01 5.26
N ALA A 232 -11.96 -50.97 6.48
CA ALA A 232 -12.24 -52.14 7.32
C ALA A 232 -13.59 -52.81 6.97
N THR A 233 -13.87 -53.02 5.68
CA THR A 233 -15.13 -53.61 5.20
C THR A 233 -14.94 -54.91 4.44
N ASN A 234 -13.73 -55.46 4.39
CA ASN A 234 -13.41 -56.63 3.57
C ASN A 234 -14.18 -57.88 4.02
N LEU A 235 -14.39 -58.05 5.33
CA LEU A 235 -15.21 -59.14 5.88
C LEU A 235 -16.68 -58.96 5.50
N ILE A 236 -17.21 -57.74 5.61
CA ILE A 236 -18.61 -57.42 5.27
C ILE A 236 -18.85 -57.67 3.79
N GLN A 237 -17.96 -57.18 2.92
CA GLN A 237 -18.04 -57.35 1.47
C GLN A 237 -17.91 -58.82 1.04
N ALA A 238 -17.03 -59.61 1.69
CA ALA A 238 -16.86 -61.03 1.39
C ALA A 238 -18.13 -61.87 1.71
N TYR A 239 -18.89 -61.50 2.73
CA TYR A 239 -20.13 -62.21 3.11
C TYR A 239 -21.38 -61.73 2.36
N GLN A 240 -21.44 -60.45 1.97
CA GLN A 240 -22.54 -59.91 1.16
C GLN A 240 -22.72 -60.64 -0.19
N GLY A 241 -21.68 -61.29 -0.71
CA GLY A 241 -21.74 -62.09 -1.93
C GLY A 241 -22.35 -63.50 -1.77
N ASN A 242 -22.45 -64.04 -0.55
CA ASN A 242 -22.85 -65.45 -0.32
C ASN A 242 -24.05 -65.65 0.61
N PHE A 243 -24.43 -64.68 1.46
CA PHE A 243 -25.68 -64.72 2.21
C PHE A 243 -26.24 -63.30 2.41
N VAL A 244 -27.51 -63.10 2.03
CA VAL A 244 -28.31 -61.94 2.43
C VAL A 244 -28.52 -62.03 3.94
N PHE A 245 -27.67 -61.37 4.73
CA PHE A 245 -27.98 -61.09 6.11
C PHE A 245 -28.61 -59.70 6.20
N LEU A 246 -29.86 -59.67 6.65
CA LEU A 246 -30.55 -58.50 7.16
C LEU A 246 -29.71 -57.93 8.31
N ILE A 247 -28.95 -56.88 8.04
CA ILE A 247 -28.56 -55.95 9.09
C ILE A 247 -29.77 -55.04 9.26
N ASP A 248 -30.64 -55.38 10.20
CA ASP A 248 -31.51 -54.36 10.81
C ASP A 248 -30.56 -53.35 11.47
N GLU A 249 -30.49 -52.15 10.89
CA GLU A 249 -29.72 -51.02 11.41
C GLU A 249 -30.18 -50.66 12.84
N PRO A 250 -29.30 -50.71 13.86
CA PRO A 250 -29.55 -50.02 15.13
C PRO A 250 -28.74 -48.73 15.23
N GLU A 251 -27.86 -48.42 14.26
CA GLU A 251 -26.88 -47.33 14.41
C GLU A 251 -27.35 -45.97 13.89
N MET A 252 -28.54 -45.87 13.27
CA MET A 252 -29.10 -44.58 12.85
C MET A 252 -29.60 -43.71 14.02
N HIS A 253 -29.60 -44.21 15.26
CA HIS A 253 -30.07 -43.47 16.44
C HIS A 253 -28.97 -42.74 17.24
N ILE A 254 -27.68 -43.01 16.97
CA ILE A 254 -26.59 -42.35 17.71
C ILE A 254 -26.32 -40.95 17.12
N HIS A 255 -26.57 -40.75 15.83
CA HIS A 255 -26.44 -39.43 15.22
C HIS A 255 -27.60 -38.48 15.54
N SER A 256 -28.82 -38.97 15.79
CA SER A 256 -29.96 -38.11 16.16
C SER A 256 -29.86 -37.59 17.59
N ALA A 257 -29.38 -38.42 18.54
CA ALA A 257 -29.23 -38.02 19.93
C ALA A 257 -28.16 -36.93 20.14
N ASN A 258 -27.07 -36.98 19.35
CA ASN A 258 -26.02 -35.97 19.41
C ASN A 258 -26.40 -34.67 18.68
N ALA A 259 -27.22 -34.74 17.63
CA ALA A 259 -27.76 -33.56 16.95
C ALA A 259 -28.74 -32.78 17.85
N GLU A 260 -29.62 -33.48 18.57
CA GLU A 260 -30.60 -32.86 19.49
C GLU A 260 -29.92 -32.24 20.73
N LEU A 261 -28.79 -32.82 21.18
CA LEU A 261 -27.95 -32.26 22.25
C LEU A 261 -27.18 -31.01 21.82
N LEU A 262 -26.68 -30.98 20.57
CA LEU A 262 -26.02 -29.82 19.98
C LEU A 262 -27.00 -28.66 19.73
N GLU A 263 -28.22 -28.95 19.30
CA GLU A 263 -29.25 -27.93 19.08
C GLU A 263 -29.69 -27.27 20.41
N LYS A 264 -29.81 -28.05 21.50
CA LYS A 264 -30.04 -27.52 22.85
C LYS A 264 -28.89 -26.67 23.39
N LEU A 265 -27.64 -27.09 23.16
CA LEU A 265 -26.45 -26.34 23.60
C LEU A 265 -26.27 -25.01 22.86
N ILE A 266 -26.75 -24.90 21.62
CA ILE A 266 -26.73 -23.65 20.83
C ILE A 266 -27.89 -22.74 21.23
N ALA A 267 -29.06 -23.28 21.59
CA ALA A 267 -30.21 -22.49 22.04
C ALA A 267 -30.02 -21.85 23.43
N ASP A 268 -29.29 -22.51 24.34
CA ASP A 268 -29.07 -22.05 25.71
C ASP A 268 -27.89 -21.06 25.88
N ASN A 269 -27.23 -20.67 24.79
CA ASN A 269 -26.15 -19.68 24.83
C ASN A 269 -26.48 -18.43 23.97
N PRO A 270 -27.42 -17.58 24.42
CA PRO A 270 -27.60 -16.26 23.80
C PRO A 270 -26.39 -15.39 24.14
N ALA A 271 -25.69 -14.97 23.10
CA ALA A 271 -24.53 -14.08 23.16
C ALA A 271 -24.70 -12.95 24.18
N THR A 272 -23.79 -12.91 25.15
CA THR A 272 -23.35 -11.73 25.91
C THR A 272 -21.84 -11.78 26.04
#